data_AF-A0A4R2RYS4-F1
#
_entry.id   AF-A0A4R2RYS4-F1
#
_cell.length_a   1.000
_cell.length_b   1.000
_cell.length_c   1.000
_cell.angle_alpha   90.00
_cell.angle_beta   90.00
_cell.angle_gamma   90.00
#
_symmetry.space_group_name_H-M   'P 1'
#
loop_
_entity.id
_entity.type
_entity.pdbx_description
1 polymer ?
#
loop_
_entity_poly.entity_id
_entity_poly.type
_entity_poly.pdbx_seq_one_letter_code
_entity_poly.pdbx_strand_id
1 'polypeptide(L)'
;MDSNNRFQQNWKPIALTFAGIIAAIGIATSIVVTHNQTESAAKPPKPVLGDYVAFAWNTIGMKCVSDNDKYFAMHTPGNDLWVQVVKRGDPPAIVTDGIQVEYRAPENHNDPSKTINFWDYAKFTMHKEIPKNVGKSGNASDTGILKLNGEKKAFTALGIPISPYTDDGQIEPYVMYDVSVKGTDGTELIRTKAGLPSSAEVSCYKCHSGGEAEDGIGLSDKTARNILMAHDKNQGTNLLAEAEAGRPQNCLDCHSAANVNAKGKEGVLSMSAAMHGKHAQFMSGNTEQTCASCHPTSKTGQVRCERSVHTSFGMDCQSCHGTLEEHAVSLLTAQKELPAAQRLLKWLEERLPENTKVVGRTPWAQEPDCLSCHTNYGKTDLNADSYGHWTAGMQANYRFTADASGMMCASCHGSPHLQYPTNTLFGYDLNIQPVQYQGLAAPIGANGNCTVCHLTEPKDKNYHHPNMGQAFIAPPSVPTE
;
A
#
# COMPACT_ATOMS: atom_id res chain seq x y z
N MET A 1 -4.54 10.59 79.58
CA MET A 1 -5.72 11.32 80.09
C MET A 1 -6.61 11.58 78.88
N ASP A 2 -7.43 10.58 78.54
CA ASP A 2 -8.88 10.54 78.82
C ASP A 2 -9.63 11.64 78.05
N SER A 3 -10.74 11.40 77.34
CA SER A 3 -11.54 10.21 77.01
C SER A 3 -12.67 10.66 76.06
N ASN A 4 -13.26 9.71 75.33
CA ASN A 4 -14.64 9.72 74.77
C ASN A 4 -14.96 10.70 73.61
N ASN A 5 -15.79 10.40 72.60
CA ASN A 5 -16.86 9.40 72.47
C ASN A 5 -17.30 9.25 70.98
N ARG A 6 -17.63 8.00 70.57
CA ARG A 6 -18.72 7.48 69.67
C ARG A 6 -19.16 8.28 68.42
N PHE A 7 -19.46 7.70 67.24
CA PHE A 7 -20.27 6.51 66.87
C PHE A 7 -19.80 5.99 65.48
N GLN A 8 -19.42 4.71 65.33
CA GLN A 8 -20.18 3.57 64.74
C GLN A 8 -20.81 3.74 63.35
N GLN A 9 -20.35 2.94 62.38
CA GLN A 9 -21.18 1.89 61.75
C GLN A 9 -20.36 0.82 61.01
N ASN A 10 -20.54 -0.42 61.48
CA ASN A 10 -20.45 -1.77 60.88
C ASN A 10 -19.59 -2.03 59.64
N TRP A 11 -18.77 -3.11 59.71
CA TRP A 11 -18.89 -4.34 58.90
C TRP A 11 -17.98 -5.43 59.53
N LYS A 12 -18.48 -6.67 59.67
CA LYS A 12 -17.78 -7.81 60.30
C LYS A 12 -17.16 -8.74 59.24
N PRO A 13 -15.94 -9.26 59.43
CA PRO A 13 -15.43 -10.42 58.72
C PRO A 13 -15.72 -11.71 59.52
N ILE A 14 -16.06 -12.79 58.82
CA ILE A 14 -16.17 -14.14 59.40
C ILE A 14 -14.97 -14.95 58.91
N ALA A 15 -14.18 -15.43 59.86
CA ALA A 15 -13.20 -16.50 59.69
C ALA A 15 -13.68 -17.73 60.47
N LEU A 16 -13.48 -18.94 59.93
CA LEU A 16 -13.56 -20.29 60.53
C LEU A 16 -13.53 -21.28 59.34
N THR A 17 -12.89 -22.44 59.30
CA THR A 17 -11.88 -23.18 60.09
C THR A 17 -11.52 -24.41 59.24
N PHE A 18 -10.29 -24.92 59.37
CA PHE A 18 -9.87 -26.20 58.79
C PHE A 18 -10.41 -27.38 59.61
N ALA A 19 -11.04 -28.36 58.95
CA ALA A 19 -11.10 -29.76 59.38
C ALA A 19 -11.39 -30.63 58.13
N GLY A 20 -10.56 -31.65 57.90
CA GLY A 20 -10.54 -32.42 56.65
C GLY A 20 -11.63 -33.48 56.52
N ILE A 21 -11.59 -34.22 55.40
CA ILE A 21 -11.74 -35.69 55.27
C ILE A 21 -11.93 -36.08 53.79
N ILE A 22 -11.21 -37.15 53.41
CA ILE A 22 -11.36 -38.07 52.26
C ILE A 22 -10.81 -37.65 50.88
N ALA A 23 -9.65 -38.25 50.59
CA ALA A 23 -9.12 -38.50 49.26
C ALA A 23 -10.02 -39.48 48.49
N ALA A 24 -10.49 -39.07 47.31
CA ALA A 24 -10.93 -39.98 46.26
C ALA A 24 -10.03 -39.75 45.04
N ILE A 25 -9.28 -40.79 44.70
CA ILE A 25 -8.38 -40.87 43.56
C ILE A 25 -9.22 -40.78 42.28
N GLY A 26 -9.20 -39.61 41.65
CA GLY A 26 -9.72 -39.40 40.30
C GLY A 26 -8.60 -39.65 39.29
N ILE A 27 -8.69 -40.76 38.57
CA ILE A 27 -7.83 -41.10 37.44
C ILE A 27 -8.01 -40.00 36.39
N ALA A 28 -7.00 -39.16 36.20
CA ALA A 28 -6.92 -38.27 35.05
C ALA A 28 -6.61 -39.14 33.82
N THR A 29 -7.64 -39.53 33.08
CA THR A 29 -7.49 -40.03 31.73
C THR A 29 -7.02 -38.87 30.86
N SER A 30 -5.73 -38.86 30.56
CA SER A 30 -5.16 -38.08 29.47
C SER A 30 -5.88 -38.49 28.17
N ILE A 31 -6.88 -37.71 27.76
CA ILE A 31 -7.40 -37.78 26.40
C ILE A 31 -6.30 -37.16 25.53
N VAL A 32 -5.40 -38.02 25.05
CA VAL A 32 -4.64 -37.73 23.84
C VAL A 32 -5.70 -37.58 22.75
N VAL A 33 -6.03 -36.33 22.41
CA VAL A 33 -6.70 -36.04 21.15
C VAL A 33 -5.68 -36.35 20.07
N THR A 34 -5.66 -37.60 19.63
CA THR A 34 -5.11 -37.95 18.34
C THR A 34 -5.91 -37.12 17.34
N HIS A 35 -5.31 -36.05 16.82
CA HIS A 35 -5.75 -35.45 15.57
C HIS A 35 -5.65 -36.55 14.52
N ASN A 36 -6.73 -37.31 14.35
CA ASN A 36 -6.95 -38.01 13.10
C ASN A 36 -6.95 -36.91 12.05
N GLN A 37 -5.91 -36.90 11.21
CA GLN A 37 -5.95 -36.23 9.93
C GLN A 37 -7.07 -36.88 9.12
N THR A 38 -8.30 -36.45 9.37
CA THR A 38 -9.44 -36.75 8.54
C THR A 38 -9.31 -35.90 7.29
N GLU A 39 -9.22 -36.60 6.17
CA GLU A 39 -9.53 -36.12 4.83
C GLU A 39 -8.73 -34.91 4.35
N SER A 40 -7.74 -35.18 3.50
CA SER A 40 -7.26 -34.22 2.50
C SER A 40 -8.49 -33.60 1.83
N ALA A 41 -8.85 -32.38 2.23
CA ALA A 41 -9.85 -31.58 1.53
C ALA A 41 -9.51 -31.64 0.04
N ALA A 42 -10.43 -32.19 -0.78
CA ALA A 42 -10.19 -32.31 -2.20
C ALA A 42 -9.82 -30.93 -2.74
N LYS A 43 -8.65 -30.83 -3.39
CA LYS A 43 -8.17 -29.57 -3.97
C LYS A 43 -9.31 -29.01 -4.83
N PRO A 44 -9.72 -27.74 -4.64
CA PRO A 44 -10.84 -27.19 -5.38
C PRO A 44 -10.61 -27.40 -6.89
N PRO A 45 -11.66 -27.76 -7.65
CA PRO A 45 -11.50 -28.00 -9.08
C PRO A 45 -10.91 -26.76 -9.74
N LYS A 46 -9.92 -26.98 -10.62
CA LYS A 46 -9.31 -25.88 -11.38
C LYS A 46 -10.39 -25.14 -12.18
N PRO A 47 -10.40 -23.79 -12.19
CA PRO A 47 -11.33 -23.04 -13.02
C PRO A 47 -11.21 -23.44 -14.50
N VAL A 48 -12.35 -23.46 -15.20
CA VAL A 48 -12.37 -23.62 -16.66
C VAL A 48 -12.11 -22.25 -17.28
N LEU A 49 -11.02 -22.14 -18.03
CA LEU A 49 -10.57 -20.88 -18.64
C LEU A 49 -10.88 -20.87 -20.14
N GLY A 50 -11.30 -19.70 -20.65
CA GLY A 50 -11.41 -19.41 -22.08
C GLY A 50 -10.05 -19.18 -22.74
N ASP A 51 -10.01 -18.61 -23.94
CA ASP A 51 -8.77 -18.44 -24.72
C ASP A 51 -7.86 -17.31 -24.22
N TYR A 52 -8.36 -16.42 -23.37
CA TYR A 52 -7.64 -15.23 -22.90
C TYR A 52 -7.63 -15.13 -21.38
N VAL A 53 -6.55 -14.58 -20.84
CA VAL A 53 -6.46 -14.12 -19.45
C VAL A 53 -5.97 -12.67 -19.45
N ALA A 54 -6.43 -11.88 -18.48
CA ALA A 54 -6.02 -10.49 -18.31
C ALA A 54 -5.53 -10.25 -16.88
N PHE A 55 -4.32 -9.73 -16.75
CA PHE A 55 -3.73 -9.38 -15.46
C PHE A 55 -3.79 -7.88 -15.28
N ALA A 56 -4.50 -7.41 -14.27
CA ALA A 56 -4.76 -6.00 -14.02
C ALA A 56 -4.26 -5.59 -12.62
N TRP A 57 -3.51 -4.51 -12.53
CA TRP A 57 -2.90 -4.08 -11.27
C TRP A 57 -2.74 -2.57 -11.18
N ASN A 58 -2.46 -2.07 -9.97
CA ASN A 58 -2.08 -0.69 -9.76
C ASN A 58 -0.58 -0.55 -9.45
N THR A 59 0.02 0.61 -9.66
CA THR A 59 1.49 0.71 -9.69
C THR A 59 2.18 0.85 -8.32
N ILE A 60 1.42 1.02 -7.22
CA ILE A 60 1.99 1.38 -5.90
C ILE A 60 1.33 0.70 -4.69
N GLY A 61 0.31 -0.13 -4.90
CA GLY A 61 -0.44 -0.82 -3.86
C GLY A 61 -1.58 -0.03 -3.25
N MET A 62 -1.39 1.28 -3.03
CA MET A 62 -2.40 2.21 -2.56
C MET A 62 -2.03 3.65 -2.89
N LYS A 63 -3.00 4.42 -3.39
CA LYS A 63 -2.84 5.86 -3.64
C LYS A 63 -3.20 6.65 -2.40
N CYS A 64 -2.29 7.44 -1.87
CA CYS A 64 -2.64 8.47 -0.88
C CYS A 64 -3.19 9.71 -1.60
N VAL A 65 -4.20 10.35 -1.03
CA VAL A 65 -4.78 11.61 -1.52
C VAL A 65 -4.82 12.63 -0.40
N SER A 66 -4.61 13.90 -0.75
CA SER A 66 -5.03 15.01 0.09
C SER A 66 -6.53 15.18 -0.12
N ASP A 67 -7.30 15.11 0.97
CA ASP A 67 -8.75 15.29 0.96
C ASP A 67 -9.16 16.72 1.41
N ASN A 68 -8.19 17.56 1.75
CA ASN A 68 -8.40 18.97 2.12
C ASN A 68 -7.58 19.94 1.25
N ASP A 69 -7.86 19.95 -0.06
CA ASP A 69 -7.21 20.85 -1.04
C ASP A 69 -7.53 22.34 -0.79
N LYS A 70 -8.51 22.65 0.07
CA LYS A 70 -8.82 24.02 0.50
C LYS A 70 -7.64 24.72 1.15
N TYR A 71 -6.74 23.99 1.83
CA TYR A 71 -5.55 24.58 2.44
C TYR A 71 -4.28 24.28 1.66
N PHE A 72 -4.06 23.02 1.28
CA PHE A 72 -2.92 22.62 0.47
C PHE A 72 -3.15 21.26 -0.17
N ALA A 73 -2.39 20.99 -1.24
CA ALA A 73 -2.30 19.67 -1.85
C ALA A 73 -0.89 19.10 -1.65
N MET A 74 -0.78 17.87 -1.15
CA MET A 74 0.49 17.11 -1.16
C MET A 74 0.43 15.90 -2.09
N HIS A 75 -0.76 15.32 -2.27
CA HIS A 75 -1.01 14.24 -3.20
C HIS A 75 -2.34 14.46 -3.89
N THR A 76 -2.33 14.48 -5.22
CA THR A 76 -3.57 14.56 -5.99
C THR A 76 -4.23 13.19 -6.10
N PRO A 77 -5.56 13.14 -6.26
CA PRO A 77 -6.24 11.95 -6.76
C PRO A 77 -5.62 11.48 -8.07
N GLY A 78 -5.56 10.17 -8.26
CA GLY A 78 -4.96 9.57 -9.46
C GLY A 78 -4.28 8.25 -9.17
N ASN A 79 -5.00 7.16 -9.36
CA ASN A 79 -4.47 5.80 -9.35
C ASN A 79 -4.17 5.34 -10.79
N ASP A 80 -3.11 4.56 -10.96
CA ASP A 80 -2.69 4.09 -12.28
C ASP A 80 -3.13 2.64 -12.46
N LEU A 81 -3.94 2.35 -13.47
CA LEU A 81 -4.33 1.00 -13.84
C LEU A 81 -3.48 0.49 -15.01
N TRP A 82 -2.91 -0.69 -14.85
CA TRP A 82 -2.13 -1.40 -15.86
C TRP A 82 -2.74 -2.75 -16.14
N VAL A 83 -2.71 -3.19 -17.40
CA VAL A 83 -3.26 -4.47 -17.84
C VAL A 83 -2.35 -5.15 -18.86
N GLN A 84 -1.98 -6.41 -18.63
CA GLN A 84 -1.40 -7.30 -19.64
C GLN A 84 -2.42 -8.37 -20.02
N VAL A 85 -2.63 -8.55 -21.32
CA VAL A 85 -3.55 -9.56 -21.86
C VAL A 85 -2.73 -10.66 -22.52
N VAL A 86 -3.02 -11.90 -22.16
CA VAL A 86 -2.36 -13.08 -22.72
C VAL A 86 -3.40 -13.93 -23.45
N LYS A 87 -3.14 -14.23 -24.71
CA LYS A 87 -3.81 -15.32 -25.43
C LYS A 87 -3.13 -16.61 -25.04
N ARG A 88 -3.90 -17.54 -24.48
CA ARG A 88 -3.42 -18.84 -24.05
C ARG A 88 -2.98 -19.65 -25.26
N GLY A 89 -1.93 -20.44 -25.09
CA GLY A 89 -1.29 -21.17 -26.19
C GLY A 89 -0.07 -21.94 -25.72
N ASP A 90 0.56 -22.68 -26.64
CA ASP A 90 1.84 -23.36 -26.42
C ASP A 90 2.82 -22.99 -27.58
N PRO A 91 3.60 -21.89 -27.47
CA PRO A 91 3.68 -20.97 -26.33
C PRO A 91 2.51 -19.96 -26.29
N PRO A 92 2.17 -19.42 -25.11
CA PRO A 92 1.23 -18.32 -24.99
C PRO A 92 1.84 -17.01 -25.53
N ALA A 93 0.98 -16.03 -25.83
CA ALA A 93 1.41 -14.75 -26.38
C ALA A 93 0.74 -13.57 -25.68
N ILE A 94 1.53 -12.55 -25.31
CA ILE A 94 1.00 -11.24 -24.90
C ILE A 94 0.37 -10.58 -26.12
N VAL A 95 -0.90 -10.19 -26.00
CA VAL A 95 -1.68 -9.56 -27.07
C VAL A 95 -1.77 -8.07 -26.85
N THR A 96 -1.44 -7.31 -27.89
CA THR A 96 -1.47 -5.84 -27.89
C THR A 96 -2.27 -5.25 -29.05
N ASP A 97 -2.64 -6.08 -30.03
CA ASP A 97 -3.34 -5.68 -31.25
C ASP A 97 -4.68 -6.40 -31.38
N GLY A 98 -5.62 -5.79 -32.10
CA GLY A 98 -6.94 -6.38 -32.36
C GLY A 98 -7.85 -6.51 -31.13
N ILE A 99 -7.49 -5.82 -30.04
CA ILE A 99 -8.24 -5.79 -28.78
C ILE A 99 -8.38 -4.36 -28.25
N GLN A 100 -9.43 -4.15 -27.46
CA GLN A 100 -9.66 -2.94 -26.67
C GLN A 100 -9.79 -3.32 -25.20
N VAL A 101 -9.13 -2.58 -24.32
CA VAL A 101 -9.23 -2.78 -22.86
C VAL A 101 -9.95 -1.59 -22.25
N GLU A 102 -10.98 -1.88 -21.45
CA GLU A 102 -11.84 -0.89 -20.80
C GLU A 102 -11.85 -1.11 -19.28
N TYR A 103 -12.00 -0.02 -18.52
CA TYR A 103 -12.33 -0.08 -17.10
C TYR A 103 -13.70 0.51 -16.81
N ARG A 104 -14.30 0.08 -15.70
CA ARG A 104 -15.53 0.64 -15.13
C ARG A 104 -15.49 0.65 -13.61
N ALA A 105 -15.76 1.80 -13.01
CA ALA A 105 -15.94 1.97 -11.57
C ALA A 105 -17.24 1.29 -11.09
N PRO A 106 -17.30 0.84 -9.84
CA PRO A 106 -18.57 0.46 -9.23
C PRO A 106 -19.51 1.67 -9.11
N GLU A 107 -20.81 1.42 -9.06
CA GLU A 107 -21.85 2.46 -9.13
C GLU A 107 -21.71 3.54 -8.05
N ASN A 108 -21.28 3.15 -6.84
CA ASN A 108 -21.13 4.06 -5.70
C ASN A 108 -19.72 4.69 -5.58
N HIS A 109 -18.91 4.68 -6.64
CA HIS A 109 -17.56 5.28 -6.69
C HIS A 109 -17.28 6.01 -8.01
N ASN A 110 -18.32 6.31 -8.80
CA ASN A 110 -18.16 6.90 -10.11
C ASN A 110 -18.13 8.45 -10.08
N ASP A 111 -18.51 9.09 -8.96
CA ASP A 111 -18.51 10.54 -8.79
C ASP A 111 -17.73 10.97 -7.54
N PRO A 112 -16.39 10.82 -7.54
CA PRO A 112 -15.54 11.24 -6.43
C PRO A 112 -15.67 12.74 -6.09
N SER A 113 -16.16 13.59 -7.02
CA SER A 113 -16.37 15.02 -6.74
C SER A 113 -17.43 15.33 -5.69
N LYS A 114 -18.22 14.32 -5.27
CA LYS A 114 -19.15 14.44 -4.14
C LYS A 114 -18.45 14.47 -2.78
N THR A 115 -17.25 13.89 -2.67
CA THR A 115 -16.59 13.63 -1.38
C THR A 115 -15.20 14.22 -1.26
N ILE A 116 -14.54 14.56 -2.38
CA ILE A 116 -13.24 15.26 -2.36
C ILE A 116 -13.29 16.58 -3.12
N ASN A 117 -12.61 17.60 -2.59
CA ASN A 117 -12.67 18.98 -3.08
C ASN A 117 -11.54 19.36 -4.06
N PHE A 118 -10.77 18.39 -4.54
CA PHE A 118 -9.65 18.57 -5.47
C PHE A 118 -9.96 19.51 -6.65
N TRP A 119 -11.10 19.30 -7.32
CA TRP A 119 -11.45 20.05 -8.53
C TRP A 119 -11.74 21.53 -8.26
N ASP A 120 -12.24 21.87 -7.08
CA ASP A 120 -12.57 23.27 -6.71
C ASP A 120 -11.30 24.12 -6.60
N TYR A 121 -10.17 23.49 -6.25
CA TYR A 121 -8.89 24.15 -6.00
C TYR A 121 -7.81 23.84 -7.06
N ALA A 122 -8.09 22.95 -8.02
CA ALA A 122 -7.14 22.53 -9.05
C ALA A 122 -6.53 23.70 -9.83
N LYS A 123 -7.27 24.79 -10.07
CA LYS A 123 -6.72 25.99 -10.72
C LYS A 123 -5.53 26.61 -9.98
N PHE A 124 -5.48 26.45 -8.65
CA PHE A 124 -4.39 26.91 -7.81
C PHE A 124 -3.36 25.81 -7.59
N THR A 125 -3.79 24.62 -7.18
CA THR A 125 -2.87 23.55 -6.80
C THR A 125 -2.21 22.91 -8.02
N MET A 126 -2.91 22.81 -9.16
CA MET A 126 -2.43 22.20 -10.40
C MET A 126 -2.09 23.20 -11.50
N HIS A 127 -2.29 24.50 -11.26
CA HIS A 127 -2.12 25.58 -12.25
C HIS A 127 -2.97 25.39 -13.52
N LYS A 128 -4.06 24.63 -13.42
CA LYS A 128 -5.01 24.39 -14.50
C LYS A 128 -6.38 24.02 -13.95
N GLU A 129 -7.43 24.39 -14.67
CA GLU A 129 -8.75 23.83 -14.41
C GLU A 129 -8.77 22.36 -14.86
N ILE A 130 -9.42 21.52 -14.05
CA ILE A 130 -9.60 20.10 -14.33
C ILE A 130 -11.10 19.83 -14.25
N PRO A 131 -11.72 19.22 -15.27
CA PRO A 131 -13.14 18.87 -15.21
C PRO A 131 -13.42 17.95 -14.02
N LYS A 132 -14.58 18.13 -13.37
CA LYS A 132 -15.03 17.24 -12.30
C LYS A 132 -14.96 15.78 -12.74
N ASN A 133 -14.57 14.90 -11.83
CA ASN A 133 -14.43 13.47 -12.05
C ASN A 133 -13.40 13.06 -13.12
N VAL A 134 -12.54 13.99 -13.54
CA VAL A 134 -11.44 13.73 -14.47
C VAL A 134 -10.12 13.92 -13.74
N GLY A 135 -9.20 12.98 -13.93
CA GLY A 135 -7.86 13.02 -13.35
C GLY A 135 -6.92 13.95 -14.12
N LYS A 136 -5.76 14.26 -13.54
CA LYS A 136 -4.76 15.15 -14.16
C LYS A 136 -4.32 14.71 -15.56
N SER A 137 -4.35 13.41 -15.83
CA SER A 137 -4.01 12.73 -17.09
C SER A 137 -5.13 12.73 -18.14
N GLY A 138 -6.34 13.16 -17.77
CA GLY A 138 -7.52 13.18 -18.64
C GLY A 138 -8.41 11.93 -18.58
N ASN A 139 -8.09 10.95 -17.74
CA ASN A 139 -8.93 9.76 -17.53
C ASN A 139 -10.09 10.08 -16.57
N ALA A 140 -11.30 9.64 -16.90
CA ALA A 140 -12.49 9.81 -16.06
C ALA A 140 -12.52 8.78 -14.91
N SER A 141 -13.20 9.08 -13.80
CA SER A 141 -13.40 8.13 -12.70
C SER A 141 -14.26 6.94 -13.10
N ASP A 142 -15.30 7.15 -13.90
CA ASP A 142 -16.37 6.18 -14.11
C ASP A 142 -15.98 5.08 -15.11
N THR A 143 -15.57 5.45 -16.32
CA THR A 143 -15.23 4.53 -17.40
C THR A 143 -14.13 5.09 -18.29
N GLY A 144 -13.38 4.21 -18.93
CA GLY A 144 -12.36 4.65 -19.88
C GLY A 144 -11.70 3.51 -20.63
N ILE A 145 -11.03 3.88 -21.72
CA ILE A 145 -10.25 2.96 -22.57
C ILE A 145 -8.78 3.12 -22.20
N LEU A 146 -8.10 2.00 -21.96
CA LEU A 146 -6.69 1.99 -21.64
C LEU A 146 -5.85 2.16 -22.92
N LYS A 147 -4.74 2.88 -22.81
CA LYS A 147 -3.80 3.16 -23.91
C LYS A 147 -2.63 2.20 -23.87
N LEU A 148 -2.23 1.67 -25.02
CA LEU A 148 -1.09 0.79 -25.15
C LEU A 148 0.22 1.51 -24.79
N ASN A 149 0.95 0.95 -23.83
CA ASN A 149 2.37 1.15 -23.62
C ASN A 149 3.12 0.04 -24.37
N GLY A 150 3.65 0.37 -25.55
CA GLY A 150 4.32 -0.60 -26.42
C GLY A 150 5.62 -1.16 -25.85
N GLU A 151 6.35 -0.38 -25.04
CA GLU A 151 7.60 -0.83 -24.41
C GLU A 151 7.34 -1.94 -23.39
N LYS A 152 6.30 -1.78 -22.57
CA LYS A 152 5.93 -2.75 -21.52
C LYS A 152 4.89 -3.78 -21.98
N LYS A 153 4.46 -3.71 -23.26
CA LYS A 153 3.39 -4.53 -23.84
C LYS A 153 2.16 -4.60 -22.93
N ALA A 154 1.77 -3.46 -22.37
CA ALA A 154 0.70 -3.35 -21.39
C ALA A 154 -0.23 -2.18 -21.74
N PHE A 155 -1.51 -2.29 -21.43
CA PHE A 155 -2.48 -1.22 -21.55
C PHE A 155 -2.53 -0.43 -20.24
N THR A 156 -2.65 0.90 -20.32
CA THR A 156 -2.59 1.78 -19.15
C THR A 156 -3.68 2.83 -19.15
N ALA A 157 -4.27 3.07 -17.98
CA ALA A 157 -5.05 4.26 -17.67
C ALA A 157 -4.44 4.90 -16.42
N LEU A 158 -3.58 5.90 -16.65
CA LEU A 158 -2.85 6.57 -15.57
C LEU A 158 -3.73 7.63 -14.90
N GLY A 159 -3.59 7.84 -13.60
CA GLY A 159 -4.22 8.95 -12.88
C GLY A 159 -5.75 8.96 -12.89
N ILE A 160 -6.41 7.80 -12.82
CA ILE A 160 -7.86 7.71 -12.61
C ILE A 160 -8.18 8.32 -11.23
N PRO A 161 -9.04 9.35 -11.13
CA PRO A 161 -9.34 9.99 -9.85
C PRO A 161 -10.26 9.09 -9.02
N ILE A 162 -9.83 8.73 -7.81
CA ILE A 162 -10.56 7.80 -6.93
C ILE A 162 -10.59 8.38 -5.53
N SER A 163 -11.79 8.42 -4.96
CA SER A 163 -12.05 8.80 -3.58
C SER A 163 -11.88 7.57 -2.66
N PRO A 164 -11.34 7.73 -1.44
CA PRO A 164 -11.39 6.68 -0.42
C PRO A 164 -12.80 6.51 0.19
N TYR A 165 -13.71 7.41 -0.15
CA TYR A 165 -15.12 7.41 0.22
C TYR A 165 -15.99 7.00 -0.97
N THR A 166 -17.05 6.26 -0.69
CA THR A 166 -18.17 6.11 -1.62
C THR A 166 -18.82 7.47 -1.94
N ASP A 167 -19.63 7.52 -2.99
CA ASP A 167 -20.37 8.72 -3.39
C ASP A 167 -21.31 9.26 -2.30
N ASP A 168 -21.77 8.41 -1.38
CA ASP A 168 -22.57 8.76 -0.19
C ASP A 168 -21.74 9.02 1.08
N GLY A 169 -20.41 9.03 0.98
CA GLY A 169 -19.49 9.46 2.04
C GLY A 169 -19.03 8.36 3.00
N GLN A 170 -19.36 7.09 2.76
CA GLN A 170 -18.86 5.97 3.58
C GLN A 170 -17.41 5.65 3.22
N ILE A 171 -16.61 5.27 4.22
CA ILE A 171 -15.20 4.91 4.02
C ILE A 171 -15.13 3.53 3.33
N GLU A 172 -14.68 3.51 2.08
CA GLU A 172 -14.48 2.28 1.29
C GLU A 172 -13.20 2.41 0.45
N PRO A 173 -12.02 2.22 1.05
CA PRO A 173 -10.74 2.60 0.45
C PRO A 173 -10.23 1.60 -0.59
N TYR A 174 -10.84 0.41 -0.72
CA TYR A 174 -10.40 -0.66 -1.62
C TYR A 174 -11.36 -0.86 -2.80
N VAL A 175 -11.49 0.19 -3.62
CA VAL A 175 -12.42 0.21 -4.75
C VAL A 175 -12.03 -0.82 -5.81
N MET A 176 -12.98 -1.68 -6.19
CA MET A 176 -12.80 -2.75 -7.18
C MET A 176 -13.40 -2.35 -8.52
N TYR A 177 -12.53 -2.07 -9.50
CA TYR A 177 -12.92 -1.73 -10.87
C TYR A 177 -13.09 -2.99 -11.70
N ASP A 178 -14.11 -3.01 -12.55
CA ASP A 178 -14.22 -3.99 -13.62
C ASP A 178 -13.22 -3.66 -14.73
N VAL A 179 -12.56 -4.69 -15.25
CA VAL A 179 -11.68 -4.61 -16.41
C VAL A 179 -12.20 -5.60 -17.46
N SER A 180 -12.51 -5.10 -18.65
CA SER A 180 -13.03 -5.90 -19.78
C SER A 180 -12.08 -5.77 -20.96
N VAL A 181 -11.83 -6.90 -21.62
CA VAL A 181 -11.09 -6.97 -22.89
C VAL A 181 -12.04 -7.40 -23.98
N LYS A 182 -12.13 -6.61 -25.05
CA LYS A 182 -12.99 -6.87 -26.21
C LYS A 182 -12.19 -7.04 -27.48
N GLY A 183 -12.66 -7.88 -28.39
CA GLY A 183 -12.17 -7.98 -29.75
C GLY A 183 -12.64 -6.81 -30.63
N THR A 184 -12.09 -6.70 -31.84
CA THR A 184 -12.50 -5.69 -32.83
C THR A 184 -13.97 -5.77 -33.26
N ASP A 185 -14.58 -6.94 -33.11
CA ASP A 185 -16.01 -7.20 -33.37
C ASP A 185 -16.92 -6.82 -32.18
N GLY A 186 -16.34 -6.35 -31.07
CA GLY A 186 -17.05 -6.02 -29.84
C GLY A 186 -17.30 -7.21 -28.91
N THR A 187 -16.89 -8.41 -29.28
CA THR A 187 -17.02 -9.61 -28.43
C THR A 187 -16.15 -9.48 -27.18
N GLU A 188 -16.72 -9.68 -25.99
CA GLU A 188 -15.94 -9.73 -24.75
C GLU A 188 -15.12 -11.03 -24.70
N LEU A 189 -13.79 -10.88 -24.68
CA LEU A 189 -12.83 -11.99 -24.68
C LEU A 189 -12.55 -12.47 -23.26
N ILE A 190 -12.45 -11.54 -22.31
CA ILE A 190 -12.24 -11.82 -20.88
C ILE A 190 -12.66 -10.60 -20.05
N ARG A 191 -13.13 -10.87 -18.82
CA ARG A 191 -13.42 -9.86 -17.80
C ARG A 191 -12.76 -10.26 -16.49
N THR A 192 -12.24 -9.28 -15.75
CA THR A 192 -11.72 -9.45 -14.40
C THR A 192 -11.94 -8.19 -13.57
N LYS A 193 -11.41 -8.15 -12.34
CA LYS A 193 -11.43 -6.97 -11.48
C LYS A 193 -10.02 -6.58 -11.03
N ALA A 194 -9.81 -5.28 -10.82
CA ALA A 194 -8.59 -4.73 -10.25
C ALA A 194 -8.93 -3.83 -9.07
N GLY A 195 -8.18 -3.99 -7.98
CA GLY A 195 -8.24 -3.05 -6.86
C GLY A 195 -7.45 -1.79 -7.18
N LEU A 196 -8.10 -0.63 -7.11
CA LEU A 196 -7.48 0.69 -7.22
C LEU A 196 -7.66 1.46 -5.91
N PRO A 197 -7.04 1.00 -4.81
CA PRO A 197 -7.27 1.56 -3.50
C PRO A 197 -6.76 2.99 -3.35
N SER A 198 -7.51 3.78 -2.60
CA SER A 198 -7.25 5.18 -2.29
C SER A 198 -7.37 5.40 -0.78
N SER A 199 -6.58 6.33 -0.21
CA SER A 199 -6.63 6.64 1.21
C SER A 199 -6.32 8.11 1.48
N ALA A 200 -7.09 8.70 2.40
CA ALA A 200 -6.78 9.97 3.05
C ALA A 200 -6.37 9.77 4.53
N GLU A 201 -6.04 8.54 4.95
CA GLU A 201 -5.66 8.26 6.34
C GLU A 201 -4.26 8.84 6.61
N VAL A 202 -4.23 9.95 7.35
CA VAL A 202 -3.03 10.63 7.83
C VAL A 202 -3.26 11.06 9.28
N SER A 203 -2.39 10.66 10.20
CA SER A 203 -2.54 11.01 11.62
C SER A 203 -1.82 12.32 12.01
N CYS A 204 -1.70 13.29 11.10
CA CYS A 204 -0.97 14.54 11.34
C CYS A 204 -1.47 15.30 12.59
N TYR A 205 -2.76 15.15 12.90
CA TYR A 205 -3.39 15.77 14.08
C TYR A 205 -2.77 15.35 15.41
N LYS A 206 -2.11 14.20 15.48
CA LYS A 206 -1.44 13.73 16.71
C LYS A 206 -0.37 14.71 17.19
N CYS A 207 0.26 15.44 16.27
CA CYS A 207 1.25 16.48 16.59
C CYS A 207 0.79 17.89 16.22
N HIS A 208 -0.02 18.04 15.16
CA HIS A 208 -0.52 19.33 14.70
C HIS A 208 -1.86 19.74 15.33
N SER A 209 -2.45 18.94 16.23
CA SER A 209 -3.78 19.15 16.82
C SER A 209 -4.90 19.23 15.76
N GLY A 210 -6.17 19.34 16.17
CA GLY A 210 -7.29 19.62 15.27
C GLY A 210 -8.23 18.45 15.01
N GLY A 211 -7.69 17.22 14.99
CA GLY A 211 -8.44 15.99 14.77
C GLY A 211 -8.51 15.60 13.30
N GLU A 212 -9.22 14.49 13.05
CA GLU A 212 -9.51 13.95 11.72
C GLU A 212 -10.69 14.71 11.08
N ALA A 213 -10.80 14.68 9.75
CA ALA A 213 -11.95 15.28 9.05
C ALA A 213 -13.20 14.41 9.22
N GLU A 214 -13.03 13.09 9.10
CA GLU A 214 -14.03 12.05 9.37
C GLU A 214 -13.45 11.07 10.40
N ASP A 215 -14.29 10.29 11.08
CA ASP A 215 -13.81 9.32 12.08
C ASP A 215 -12.84 8.31 11.44
N GLY A 216 -11.58 8.33 11.87
CA GLY A 216 -10.50 7.45 11.42
C GLY A 216 -9.83 7.82 10.09
N ILE A 217 -10.22 8.88 9.39
CA ILE A 217 -9.61 9.27 8.11
C ILE A 217 -9.73 10.78 7.83
N GLY A 218 -8.75 11.32 7.10
CA GLY A 218 -8.86 12.64 6.50
C GLY A 218 -8.31 13.81 7.33
N LEU A 219 -8.02 14.90 6.63
CA LEU A 219 -7.32 16.05 7.19
C LEU A 219 -8.27 17.20 7.55
N SER A 220 -8.53 17.43 8.84
CA SER A 220 -9.39 18.55 9.26
C SER A 220 -8.79 19.93 8.96
N ASP A 221 -9.66 20.93 8.79
CA ASP A 221 -9.28 22.34 8.62
C ASP A 221 -8.32 22.83 9.71
N LYS A 222 -8.59 22.48 10.97
CA LYS A 222 -7.76 22.92 12.10
C LYS A 222 -6.36 22.30 12.05
N THR A 223 -6.26 21.01 11.70
CA THR A 223 -4.98 20.34 11.50
C THR A 223 -4.22 20.98 10.34
N ALA A 224 -4.88 21.21 9.19
CA ALA A 224 -4.28 21.81 8.01
C ALA A 224 -3.74 23.23 8.28
N ARG A 225 -4.51 24.07 8.96
CA ARG A 225 -4.07 25.42 9.37
C ARG A 225 -2.83 25.38 10.26
N ASN A 226 -2.80 24.46 11.23
CA ASN A 226 -1.66 24.32 12.14
C ASN A 226 -0.40 23.82 11.44
N ILE A 227 -0.54 22.99 10.40
CA ILE A 227 0.58 22.60 9.53
C ILE A 227 1.14 23.82 8.80
N LEU A 228 0.29 24.61 8.13
CA LEU A 228 0.74 25.81 7.42
C LEU A 228 1.34 26.85 8.36
N MET A 229 0.75 27.08 9.53
CA MET A 229 1.31 27.96 10.57
C MET A 229 2.71 27.51 11.01
N ALA A 230 2.91 26.20 11.20
CA ALA A 230 4.22 25.67 11.54
C ALA A 230 5.21 25.82 10.39
N HIS A 231 4.76 25.65 9.14
CA HIS A 231 5.59 25.86 7.96
C HIS A 231 6.04 27.33 7.85
N ASP A 232 5.09 28.26 7.92
CA ASP A 232 5.33 29.71 7.88
C ASP A 232 6.31 30.16 8.96
N LYS A 233 6.11 29.72 10.21
CA LYS A 233 7.02 30.01 11.32
C LYS A 233 8.46 29.51 11.08
N ASN A 234 8.61 28.30 10.53
CA ASN A 234 9.92 27.66 10.40
C ASN A 234 10.67 28.05 9.11
N GLN A 235 9.95 28.42 8.05
CA GLN A 235 10.52 28.68 6.72
C GLN A 235 10.35 30.14 6.26
N GLY A 236 9.66 30.98 7.01
CA GLY A 236 9.42 32.38 6.64
C GLY A 236 8.47 32.52 5.44
N THR A 237 7.56 31.58 5.26
CA THR A 237 6.51 31.64 4.22
C THR A 237 5.25 32.31 4.73
N ASN A 238 4.25 32.48 3.86
CA ASN A 238 2.94 33.06 4.18
C ASN A 238 1.77 32.17 3.70
N LEU A 239 2.01 30.85 3.62
CA LEU A 239 1.11 29.89 2.98
C LEU A 239 -0.26 29.83 3.67
N LEU A 240 -0.31 30.00 4.99
CA LEU A 240 -1.58 29.99 5.73
C LEU A 240 -2.48 31.16 5.28
N ALA A 241 -1.93 32.37 5.21
CA ALA A 241 -2.71 33.53 4.79
C ALA A 241 -3.15 33.41 3.33
N GLU A 242 -2.33 32.80 2.46
CA GLU A 242 -2.74 32.55 1.07
C GLU A 242 -3.88 31.54 0.98
N ALA A 243 -3.80 30.43 1.72
CA ALA A 243 -4.86 29.44 1.81
C ALA A 243 -6.17 30.04 2.36
N GLU A 244 -6.10 30.83 3.44
CA GLU A 244 -7.28 31.51 4.02
C GLU A 244 -7.88 32.56 3.07
N ALA A 245 -7.07 33.12 2.16
CA ALA A 245 -7.53 33.97 1.06
C ALA A 245 -8.06 33.17 -0.16
N GLY A 246 -8.24 31.85 -0.03
CA GLY A 246 -8.75 30.97 -1.08
C GLY A 246 -7.72 30.61 -2.16
N ARG A 247 -6.42 30.78 -1.90
CA ARG A 247 -5.31 30.43 -2.81
C ARG A 247 -4.42 29.34 -2.18
N PRO A 248 -4.92 28.11 -2.00
CA PRO A 248 -4.13 27.01 -1.46
C PRO A 248 -2.91 26.70 -2.34
N GLN A 249 -1.88 26.15 -1.71
CA GLN A 249 -0.61 25.86 -2.36
C GLN A 249 -0.45 24.37 -2.59
N ASN A 250 0.20 23.99 -3.68
CA ASN A 250 0.66 22.63 -3.88
C ASN A 250 2.09 22.51 -3.35
N CYS A 251 2.31 21.61 -2.38
CA CYS A 251 3.62 21.39 -1.77
C CYS A 251 4.69 21.10 -2.84
N LEU A 252 4.29 20.43 -3.93
CA LEU A 252 5.17 20.00 -5.00
C LEU A 252 5.64 21.14 -5.94
N ASP A 253 5.06 22.34 -5.82
CA ASP A 253 5.54 23.53 -6.53
C ASP A 253 6.90 24.00 -6.00
N CYS A 254 7.19 23.72 -4.72
CA CYS A 254 8.48 24.01 -4.11
C CYS A 254 9.31 22.75 -3.88
N HIS A 255 8.68 21.66 -3.45
CA HIS A 255 9.37 20.42 -3.11
C HIS A 255 9.33 19.41 -4.25
N SER A 256 10.49 19.02 -4.78
CA SER A 256 10.56 18.07 -5.89
C SER A 256 10.03 16.68 -5.51
N ALA A 257 9.48 15.95 -6.49
CA ALA A 257 9.00 14.58 -6.32
C ALA A 257 9.07 13.79 -7.64
N ALA A 258 9.88 12.73 -7.66
CA ALA A 258 10.17 11.99 -8.89
C ALA A 258 8.98 11.17 -9.41
N ASN A 259 8.11 10.65 -8.55
CA ASN A 259 6.93 9.86 -8.95
C ASN A 259 5.95 10.61 -9.86
N VAL A 260 5.84 11.93 -9.71
CA VAL A 260 4.94 12.77 -10.51
C VAL A 260 5.70 13.77 -11.38
N ASN A 261 7.01 13.58 -11.50
CA ASN A 261 7.92 14.47 -12.23
C ASN A 261 7.79 15.96 -11.81
N ALA A 262 7.57 16.19 -10.51
CA ALA A 262 7.57 17.54 -9.96
C ALA A 262 9.01 18.02 -9.81
N LYS A 263 9.36 19.09 -10.54
CA LYS A 263 10.72 19.65 -10.53
C LYS A 263 11.10 20.28 -9.20
N GLY A 264 10.13 20.86 -8.48
CA GLY A 264 10.37 21.69 -7.30
C GLY A 264 11.20 22.94 -7.62
N LYS A 265 11.66 23.61 -6.57
CA LYS A 265 12.54 24.78 -6.65
C LYS A 265 13.99 24.38 -6.35
N GLU A 266 14.93 25.02 -7.02
CA GLU A 266 16.35 24.87 -6.73
C GLU A 266 16.66 25.27 -5.28
N GLY A 267 17.57 24.56 -4.63
CA GLY A 267 17.95 24.81 -3.24
C GLY A 267 16.96 24.29 -2.19
N VAL A 268 15.80 23.77 -2.59
CA VAL A 268 14.77 23.21 -1.71
C VAL A 268 14.85 21.69 -1.71
N LEU A 269 14.74 21.08 -0.53
CA LEU A 269 14.70 19.62 -0.39
C LEU A 269 13.50 19.03 -1.13
N SER A 270 13.65 17.83 -1.70
CA SER A 270 12.51 17.05 -2.21
C SER A 270 11.44 16.86 -1.13
N MET A 271 10.19 16.63 -1.53
CA MET A 271 9.06 16.47 -0.60
C MET A 271 9.32 15.38 0.43
N SER A 272 9.82 14.23 -0.02
CA SER A 272 10.13 13.11 0.87
C SER A 272 11.26 13.45 1.84
N ALA A 273 12.38 14.02 1.37
CA ALA A 273 13.49 14.39 2.26
C ALA A 273 13.11 15.47 3.28
N ALA A 274 12.31 16.46 2.88
CA ALA A 274 11.82 17.52 3.77
C ALA A 274 10.91 16.96 4.86
N MET A 275 9.92 16.15 4.48
CA MET A 275 8.93 15.58 5.40
C MET A 275 9.60 14.63 6.40
N HIS A 276 10.34 13.63 5.92
CA HIS A 276 10.99 12.65 6.79
C HIS A 276 12.10 13.27 7.64
N GLY A 277 12.96 14.09 7.05
CA GLY A 277 14.06 14.74 7.77
C GLY A 277 13.59 15.67 8.88
N LYS A 278 12.45 16.36 8.70
CA LYS A 278 11.89 17.18 9.76
C LYS A 278 11.29 16.34 10.89
N HIS A 279 10.45 15.36 10.58
CA HIS A 279 9.70 14.60 11.59
C HIS A 279 10.55 13.60 12.36
N ALA A 280 11.56 13.00 11.73
CA ALA A 280 12.50 12.07 12.37
C ALA A 280 13.26 12.69 13.56
N GLN A 281 13.34 14.03 13.64
CA GLN A 281 13.96 14.70 14.80
C GLN A 281 13.09 14.62 16.07
N PHE A 282 11.77 14.49 15.92
CA PHE A 282 10.81 14.56 17.03
C PHE A 282 10.20 13.21 17.39
N MET A 283 10.40 12.21 16.53
CA MET A 283 9.83 10.88 16.69
C MET A 283 10.97 9.88 16.86
N SER A 284 10.78 8.89 17.72
CA SER A 284 11.65 7.72 17.86
C SER A 284 10.76 6.50 18.12
N GLY A 285 11.31 5.30 18.00
CA GLY A 285 10.60 4.09 18.41
C GLY A 285 10.88 2.87 17.56
N ASN A 286 11.42 3.03 16.33
CA ASN A 286 11.78 1.92 15.44
C ASN A 286 10.65 0.88 15.32
N THR A 287 9.40 1.35 15.20
CA THR A 287 8.22 0.50 15.03
C THR A 287 7.45 0.90 13.78
N GLU A 288 6.69 -0.05 13.23
CA GLU A 288 5.69 0.22 12.18
C GLU A 288 4.73 1.37 12.55
N GLN A 289 4.42 1.53 13.84
CA GLN A 289 3.53 2.59 14.32
C GLN A 289 4.10 4.00 14.10
N THR A 290 5.43 4.12 14.06
CA THR A 290 6.11 5.37 13.70
C THR A 290 5.75 5.77 12.27
N CYS A 291 5.76 4.82 11.33
CA CYS A 291 5.35 5.04 9.94
C CYS A 291 3.84 5.32 9.84
N ALA A 292 3.02 4.60 10.61
CA ALA A 292 1.56 4.74 10.66
C ALA A 292 1.07 6.11 11.18
N SER A 293 1.97 6.95 11.71
CA SER A 293 1.61 8.32 12.09
C SER A 293 1.39 9.23 10.87
N CYS A 294 1.94 8.86 9.72
CA CYS A 294 1.84 9.63 8.47
C CYS A 294 1.31 8.80 7.29
N HIS A 295 1.50 7.49 7.32
CA HIS A 295 1.06 6.57 6.27
C HIS A 295 -0.14 5.75 6.73
N PRO A 296 -1.01 5.30 5.79
CA PRO A 296 -2.20 4.50 6.09
C PRO A 296 -1.84 3.05 6.43
N THR A 297 -1.07 2.83 7.50
CA THR A 297 -0.54 1.52 7.91
C THR A 297 -0.86 1.17 9.36
N SER A 298 -1.74 1.94 10.01
CA SER A 298 -2.08 1.69 11.42
C SER A 298 -2.78 0.34 11.58
N LYS A 299 -2.36 -0.47 12.56
CA LYS A 299 -3.04 -1.73 12.87
C LYS A 299 -4.47 -1.51 13.35
N THR A 300 -4.73 -0.38 14.00
CA THR A 300 -6.06 0.05 14.44
C THR A 300 -6.70 1.05 13.49
N GLY A 301 -6.07 1.32 12.33
CA GLY A 301 -6.62 2.17 11.28
C GLY A 301 -7.74 1.48 10.51
N GLN A 302 -8.50 2.27 9.77
CA GLN A 302 -9.54 1.75 8.87
C GLN A 302 -8.96 1.41 7.49
N VAL A 303 -7.71 1.82 7.25
CA VAL A 303 -6.94 1.52 6.06
C VAL A 303 -5.64 0.80 6.45
N ARG A 304 -5.20 -0.14 5.61
CA ARG A 304 -3.90 -0.80 5.74
C ARG A 304 -3.25 -0.91 4.38
N CYS A 305 -2.22 -0.13 4.13
CA CYS A 305 -1.52 -0.02 2.85
C CYS A 305 -0.79 -1.31 2.47
N GLU A 306 -0.11 -1.92 3.43
CA GLU A 306 0.67 -3.13 3.24
C GLU A 306 -0.21 -4.35 3.50
N ARG A 307 -0.50 -5.09 2.44
CA ARG A 307 -1.41 -6.24 2.44
C ARG A 307 -0.81 -7.46 1.77
N SER A 308 0.49 -7.42 1.47
CA SER A 308 1.17 -8.50 0.80
C SER A 308 1.39 -9.70 1.72
N VAL A 309 1.71 -10.83 1.08
CA VAL A 309 2.14 -12.06 1.75
C VAL A 309 3.26 -11.84 2.78
N HIS A 310 4.11 -10.81 2.62
CA HIS A 310 5.21 -10.53 3.55
C HIS A 310 4.71 -10.21 4.97
N THR A 311 3.55 -9.55 5.10
CA THR A 311 2.94 -9.29 6.42
C THR A 311 2.61 -10.56 7.18
N SER A 312 2.26 -11.63 6.45
CA SER A 312 1.96 -12.94 7.06
C SER A 312 3.21 -13.65 7.58
N PHE A 313 4.40 -13.18 7.19
CA PHE A 313 5.69 -13.62 7.72
C PHE A 313 6.25 -12.66 8.80
N GLY A 314 5.45 -11.69 9.26
CA GLY A 314 5.84 -10.74 10.30
C GLY A 314 6.70 -9.58 9.80
N MET A 315 6.88 -9.42 8.49
CA MET A 315 7.57 -8.27 7.92
C MET A 315 6.68 -7.03 7.94
N ASP A 316 7.29 -5.87 8.17
CA ASP A 316 6.64 -4.57 8.20
C ASP A 316 7.35 -3.59 7.24
N CYS A 317 6.98 -2.31 7.31
CA CYS A 317 7.59 -1.27 6.49
C CYS A 317 9.11 -1.18 6.66
N GLN A 318 9.62 -1.43 7.87
CA GLN A 318 11.03 -1.29 8.22
C GLN A 318 11.88 -2.42 7.66
N SER A 319 11.31 -3.61 7.48
CA SER A 319 11.97 -4.74 6.80
C SER A 319 12.47 -4.37 5.39
N CYS A 320 11.82 -3.41 4.73
CA CYS A 320 12.19 -2.96 3.39
C CYS A 320 12.79 -1.54 3.37
N HIS A 321 12.22 -0.62 4.16
CA HIS A 321 12.56 0.81 4.09
C HIS A 321 13.48 1.29 5.22
N GLY A 322 13.78 0.45 6.21
CA GLY A 322 14.50 0.80 7.43
C GLY A 322 13.64 1.57 8.44
N THR A 323 14.24 1.90 9.58
CA THR A 323 13.66 2.78 10.60
C THR A 323 13.39 4.19 10.05
N LEU A 324 12.60 5.01 10.76
CA LEU A 324 12.31 6.38 10.32
C LEU A 324 13.60 7.22 10.18
N GLU A 325 14.53 7.09 11.12
CA GLU A 325 15.82 7.77 11.09
C GLU A 325 16.68 7.30 9.90
N GLU A 326 16.81 6.00 9.69
CA GLU A 326 17.52 5.41 8.54
C GLU A 326 16.93 5.87 7.20
N HIS A 327 15.61 5.86 7.09
CA HIS A 327 14.89 6.33 5.92
C HIS A 327 15.16 7.81 5.66
N ALA A 328 15.02 8.65 6.70
CA ALA A 328 15.24 10.09 6.60
C ALA A 328 16.70 10.40 6.22
N VAL A 329 17.67 9.77 6.87
CA VAL A 329 19.09 9.95 6.58
C VAL A 329 19.40 9.52 5.15
N SER A 330 18.92 8.36 4.69
CA SER A 330 19.12 7.90 3.30
C SER A 330 18.61 8.91 2.25
N LEU A 331 17.46 9.56 2.50
CA LEU A 331 16.93 10.59 1.62
C LEU A 331 17.74 11.88 1.66
N LEU A 332 18.18 12.30 2.84
CA LEU A 332 18.97 13.51 3.04
C LEU A 332 20.39 13.35 2.48
N THR A 333 21.00 12.18 2.60
CA THR A 333 22.33 11.87 2.04
C THR A 333 22.35 12.02 0.52
N ALA A 334 21.28 11.67 -0.18
CA ALA A 334 21.16 11.90 -1.63
C ALA A 334 21.10 13.38 -2.02
N GLN A 335 20.83 14.27 -1.05
CA GLN A 335 20.72 15.72 -1.21
C GLN A 335 21.71 16.47 -0.31
N LYS A 336 22.79 15.83 0.13
CA LYS A 336 23.75 16.35 1.12
C LYS A 336 24.47 17.64 0.70
N GLU A 337 24.43 18.00 -0.58
CA GLU A 337 24.97 19.26 -1.09
C GLU A 337 24.09 20.46 -0.69
N LEU A 338 22.83 20.22 -0.31
CA LEU A 338 21.93 21.27 0.17
C LEU A 338 22.20 21.60 1.64
N PRO A 339 22.35 22.89 2.02
CA PRO A 339 22.56 23.28 3.41
C PRO A 339 21.47 22.80 4.37
N ALA A 340 20.22 22.69 3.89
CA ALA A 340 19.12 22.14 4.69
C ALA A 340 19.32 20.65 5.00
N ALA A 341 19.83 19.85 4.05
CA ALA A 341 20.14 18.44 4.29
C ALA A 341 21.24 18.29 5.34
N GLN A 342 22.33 19.05 5.20
CA GLN A 342 23.47 19.01 6.14
C GLN A 342 23.06 19.33 7.57
N ARG A 343 22.20 20.34 7.76
CA ARG A 343 21.69 20.70 9.09
C ARG A 343 20.86 19.59 9.73
N LEU A 344 20.05 18.88 8.95
CA LEU A 344 19.21 17.79 9.43
C LEU A 344 20.04 16.53 9.72
N LEU A 345 20.98 16.19 8.82
CA LEU A 345 21.89 15.06 8.96
C LEU A 345 22.70 15.13 10.27
N LYS A 346 23.20 16.31 10.62
CA LYS A 346 23.98 16.52 11.85
C LYS A 346 23.32 15.94 13.10
N TRP A 347 21.99 16.04 13.21
CA TRP A 347 21.25 15.54 14.37
C TRP A 347 20.77 14.10 14.21
N LEU A 348 20.46 13.68 12.98
CA LEU A 348 19.88 12.37 12.72
C LEU A 348 20.93 11.26 12.68
N GLU A 349 22.13 11.55 12.18
CA GLU A 349 23.23 10.57 12.15
C GLU A 349 23.64 10.12 13.55
N GLU A 350 23.59 11.02 14.54
CA GLU A 350 23.86 10.72 15.96
C GLU A 350 22.81 9.78 16.60
N ARG A 351 21.66 9.59 15.94
CA ARG A 351 20.56 8.76 16.43
C ARG A 351 20.49 7.40 15.75
N LEU A 352 21.33 7.15 14.75
CA LEU A 352 21.40 5.85 14.11
C LEU A 352 22.06 4.83 15.05
N PRO A 353 21.68 3.54 14.96
CA PRO A 353 22.43 2.47 15.59
C PRO A 353 23.92 2.51 15.21
N GLU A 354 24.78 2.06 16.12
CA GLU A 354 26.21 1.94 15.84
C GLU A 354 26.44 1.04 14.61
N ASN A 355 27.31 1.49 13.70
CA ASN A 355 27.65 0.81 12.44
C ASN A 355 26.54 0.75 11.38
N THR A 356 25.43 1.50 11.53
CA THR A 356 24.45 1.62 10.44
C THR A 356 25.12 2.13 9.17
N LYS A 357 25.06 1.33 8.09
CA LYS A 357 25.53 1.72 6.77
C LYS A 357 24.45 2.51 6.05
N VAL A 358 24.66 3.82 5.93
CA VAL A 358 23.76 4.69 5.17
C VAL A 358 24.04 4.57 3.67
N VAL A 359 23.00 4.28 2.90
CA VAL A 359 23.04 4.31 1.43
C VAL A 359 22.04 5.35 0.94
N GLY A 360 22.55 6.43 0.37
CA GLY A 360 21.70 7.51 -0.16
C GLY A 360 20.77 7.02 -1.28
N ARG A 361 19.52 7.52 -1.30
CA ARG A 361 18.55 7.16 -2.34
C ARG A 361 17.68 8.33 -2.79
N THR A 362 17.26 8.29 -4.04
CA THR A 362 16.24 9.18 -4.61
C THR A 362 14.85 8.56 -4.40
N PRO A 363 13.93 9.21 -3.68
CA PRO A 363 12.59 8.67 -3.43
C PRO A 363 11.83 8.46 -4.74
N TRP A 364 11.05 7.39 -4.83
CA TRP A 364 10.27 6.94 -5.98
C TRP A 364 11.06 6.48 -7.21
N ALA A 365 12.36 6.77 -7.25
CA ALA A 365 13.27 6.32 -8.30
C ALA A 365 14.12 5.13 -7.83
N GLN A 366 14.58 5.13 -6.59
CA GLN A 366 15.39 4.08 -5.99
C GLN A 366 14.64 3.50 -4.79
N GLU A 367 14.03 2.35 -5.00
CA GLU A 367 13.14 1.67 -4.05
C GLU A 367 13.78 0.35 -3.57
N PRO A 368 13.28 -0.27 -2.48
CA PRO A 368 13.78 -1.57 -2.02
C PRO A 368 13.76 -2.60 -3.15
N ASP A 369 14.90 -3.27 -3.36
CA ASP A 369 15.05 -4.29 -4.39
C ASP A 369 14.63 -5.66 -3.85
N CYS A 370 13.57 -6.23 -4.41
CA CYS A 370 13.07 -7.55 -4.01
C CYS A 370 14.14 -8.64 -4.09
N LEU A 371 15.09 -8.53 -5.04
CA LEU A 371 16.14 -9.52 -5.24
C LEU A 371 17.27 -9.43 -4.20
N SER A 372 17.28 -8.40 -3.34
CA SER A 372 18.20 -8.34 -2.19
C SER A 372 17.94 -9.51 -1.23
N CYS A 373 16.66 -9.80 -0.95
CA CYS A 373 16.25 -10.93 -0.13
C CYS A 373 16.00 -12.17 -0.98
N HIS A 374 15.35 -12.03 -2.14
CA HIS A 374 15.06 -13.12 -3.07
C HIS A 374 16.19 -13.34 -4.09
N THR A 375 17.41 -13.52 -3.58
CA THR A 375 18.59 -13.75 -4.43
C THR A 375 18.35 -14.95 -5.35
N ASN A 376 18.61 -14.78 -6.65
CA ASN A 376 18.34 -15.79 -7.69
C ASN A 376 16.90 -16.34 -7.67
N TYR A 377 15.93 -15.50 -7.28
CA TYR A 377 14.51 -15.88 -7.17
C TYR A 377 14.28 -17.02 -6.16
N GLY A 378 15.15 -17.14 -5.17
CA GLY A 378 15.11 -18.17 -4.14
C GLY A 378 14.23 -17.80 -2.95
N LYS A 379 14.01 -18.80 -2.08
CA LYS A 379 13.47 -18.59 -0.74
C LYS A 379 14.51 -17.84 0.10
N THR A 380 14.02 -17.01 1.02
CA THR A 380 14.84 -16.19 1.91
C THR A 380 14.55 -16.49 3.38
N ASP A 381 15.38 -15.98 4.28
CA ASP A 381 15.18 -16.08 5.74
C ASP A 381 14.10 -15.10 6.21
N LEU A 382 13.40 -15.44 7.30
CA LEU A 382 12.35 -14.57 7.86
C LEU A 382 12.89 -13.25 8.43
N ASN A 383 14.19 -13.20 8.74
CA ASN A 383 14.87 -12.01 9.24
C ASN A 383 15.57 -11.22 8.12
N ALA A 384 15.35 -11.56 6.84
CA ALA A 384 15.94 -10.83 5.74
C ALA A 384 15.37 -9.41 5.64
N ASP A 385 16.23 -8.43 5.42
CA ASP A 385 15.86 -7.04 5.19
C ASP A 385 16.43 -6.51 3.86
N SER A 386 15.76 -5.51 3.29
CA SER A 386 16.13 -4.87 2.02
C SER A 386 16.66 -3.44 2.25
N TYR A 387 16.86 -3.02 3.50
CA TYR A 387 17.30 -1.67 3.79
C TYR A 387 18.71 -1.43 3.21
N GLY A 388 18.89 -0.30 2.53
CA GLY A 388 20.15 0.05 1.87
C GLY A 388 20.39 -0.66 0.54
N HIS A 389 19.51 -1.59 0.15
CA HIS A 389 19.56 -2.31 -1.12
C HIS A 389 18.54 -1.71 -2.09
N TRP A 390 18.93 -0.60 -2.72
CA TRP A 390 18.07 0.15 -3.61
C TRP A 390 18.23 -0.27 -5.06
N THR A 391 17.12 -0.27 -5.79
CA THR A 391 17.14 -0.39 -7.25
C THR A 391 17.98 0.71 -7.88
N ALA A 392 18.55 0.43 -9.05
CA ALA A 392 19.43 1.37 -9.77
C ALA A 392 18.70 2.65 -10.23
N GLY A 393 17.37 2.60 -10.32
CA GLY A 393 16.54 3.71 -10.78
C GLY A 393 15.13 3.24 -11.13
N MET A 394 14.30 4.18 -11.60
CA MET A 394 12.85 3.97 -11.69
C MET A 394 12.47 2.75 -12.54
N GLN A 395 13.17 2.51 -13.66
CA GLN A 395 12.90 1.38 -14.56
C GLN A 395 13.25 0.01 -13.98
N ALA A 396 14.10 -0.03 -12.94
CA ALA A 396 14.44 -1.26 -12.22
C ALA A 396 13.47 -1.56 -11.06
N ASN A 397 12.53 -0.66 -10.76
CA ASN A 397 11.54 -0.90 -9.72
C ASN A 397 10.62 -2.05 -10.12
N TYR A 398 10.27 -2.91 -9.16
CA TYR A 398 9.36 -4.04 -9.32
C TYR A 398 8.12 -3.74 -10.19
N ARG A 399 7.49 -2.56 -10.00
CA ARG A 399 6.30 -2.12 -10.75
C ARG A 399 6.52 -1.97 -12.27
N PHE A 400 7.76 -1.85 -12.72
CA PHE A 400 8.16 -1.65 -14.12
C PHE A 400 9.08 -2.75 -14.68
N THR A 401 9.43 -3.73 -13.87
CA THR A 401 10.28 -4.87 -14.24
C THR A 401 9.43 -5.97 -14.88
N ALA A 402 9.98 -6.57 -15.94
CA ALA A 402 9.43 -7.72 -16.64
C ALA A 402 10.48 -8.83 -16.71
N ASP A 403 10.01 -10.06 -16.87
CA ASP A 403 10.88 -11.19 -17.17
C ASP A 403 11.31 -11.24 -18.64
N ALA A 404 12.06 -12.30 -19.01
CA ALA A 404 12.56 -12.50 -20.36
C ALA A 404 11.46 -12.64 -21.44
N SER A 405 10.24 -13.01 -21.05
CA SER A 405 9.08 -13.09 -21.94
C SER A 405 8.37 -11.74 -22.14
N GLY A 406 8.68 -10.75 -21.30
CA GLY A 406 8.01 -9.47 -21.24
C GLY A 406 6.78 -9.47 -20.31
N MET A 407 6.54 -10.53 -19.55
CA MET A 407 5.52 -10.53 -18.50
C MET A 407 6.01 -9.69 -17.32
N MET A 408 5.19 -8.73 -16.90
CA MET A 408 5.52 -7.83 -15.80
C MET A 408 5.44 -8.61 -14.48
N CYS A 409 6.37 -8.37 -13.55
CA CYS A 409 6.35 -9.03 -12.24
C CYS A 409 4.99 -8.86 -11.55
N ALA A 410 4.41 -7.66 -11.65
CA ALA A 410 3.12 -7.33 -11.07
C ALA A 410 1.92 -8.07 -11.67
N SER A 411 2.02 -8.56 -12.92
CA SER A 411 0.96 -9.40 -13.52
C SER A 411 0.84 -10.75 -12.82
N CYS A 412 1.97 -11.33 -12.39
CA CYS A 412 1.99 -12.63 -11.74
C CYS A 412 1.91 -12.53 -10.21
N HIS A 413 2.56 -11.52 -9.63
CA HIS A 413 2.74 -11.41 -8.19
C HIS A 413 1.83 -10.36 -7.53
N GLY A 414 1.17 -9.47 -8.27
CA GLY A 414 0.36 -8.37 -7.72
C GLY A 414 1.11 -7.04 -7.63
N SER A 415 0.46 -6.00 -7.10
CA SER A 415 1.08 -4.66 -7.02
C SER A 415 2.16 -4.61 -5.91
N PRO A 416 3.11 -3.65 -5.91
CA PRO A 416 3.86 -3.33 -4.69
C PRO A 416 2.92 -3.22 -3.50
N HIS A 417 3.30 -3.73 -2.34
CA HIS A 417 2.49 -3.73 -1.11
C HIS A 417 1.17 -4.52 -1.17
N LEU A 418 0.92 -5.23 -2.28
CA LEU A 418 -0.27 -6.05 -2.51
C LEU A 418 0.12 -7.33 -3.28
N GLN A 419 1.21 -7.98 -2.86
CA GLN A 419 1.64 -9.23 -3.48
C GLN A 419 0.88 -10.45 -2.97
N TYR A 420 0.57 -11.38 -3.88
CA TYR A 420 -0.23 -12.56 -3.61
C TYR A 420 0.48 -13.62 -2.76
N PRO A 421 -0.26 -14.36 -1.91
CA PRO A 421 -1.63 -14.07 -1.48
C PRO A 421 -1.67 -12.78 -0.67
N THR A 422 -2.67 -11.97 -0.93
CA THR A 422 -2.93 -10.78 -0.14
C THR A 422 -3.77 -11.16 1.06
N ASN A 423 -3.56 -10.50 2.20
CA ASN A 423 -4.51 -10.64 3.30
C ASN A 423 -5.90 -10.10 2.88
N THR A 424 -6.95 -10.69 3.43
CA THR A 424 -8.36 -10.30 3.16
C THR A 424 -8.90 -9.40 4.27
N LEU A 425 -8.03 -8.56 4.84
CA LEU A 425 -8.41 -7.64 5.92
C LEU A 425 -9.58 -6.77 5.47
N PHE A 426 -10.48 -6.48 6.41
CA PHE A 426 -11.71 -5.71 6.19
C PHE A 426 -12.72 -6.34 5.21
N GLY A 427 -12.57 -7.63 4.87
CA GLY A 427 -13.54 -8.37 4.06
C GLY A 427 -13.44 -8.16 2.55
N TYR A 428 -12.44 -7.41 2.07
CA TYR A 428 -12.20 -7.24 0.64
C TYR A 428 -11.46 -8.45 0.07
N ASP A 429 -12.00 -9.03 -1.00
CA ASP A 429 -11.27 -10.03 -1.77
C ASP A 429 -10.33 -9.34 -2.75
N LEU A 430 -9.05 -9.26 -2.39
CA LEU A 430 -7.99 -8.71 -3.23
C LEU A 430 -7.24 -9.80 -4.01
N ASN A 431 -7.60 -11.08 -3.81
CA ASN A 431 -7.03 -12.25 -4.50
C ASN A 431 -7.86 -12.67 -5.72
N ILE A 432 -8.80 -11.83 -6.19
CA ILE A 432 -9.77 -12.16 -7.25
C ILE A 432 -9.11 -12.78 -8.48
N GLN A 433 -8.03 -12.20 -9.00
CA GLN A 433 -7.40 -12.69 -10.23
C GLN A 433 -6.75 -14.08 -10.06
N PRO A 434 -5.88 -14.32 -9.06
CA PRO A 434 -5.40 -15.67 -8.77
C PRO A 434 -6.52 -16.69 -8.54
N VAL A 435 -7.55 -16.34 -7.79
CA VAL A 435 -8.68 -17.25 -7.53
C VAL A 435 -9.46 -17.52 -8.82
N GLN A 436 -9.75 -16.49 -9.61
CA GLN A 436 -10.42 -16.57 -10.91
C GLN A 436 -9.68 -17.50 -11.87
N TYR A 437 -8.34 -17.43 -11.93
CA TYR A 437 -7.57 -18.11 -12.96
C TYR A 437 -7.06 -19.50 -12.56
N GLN A 438 -6.70 -19.71 -11.29
CA GLN A 438 -6.10 -20.98 -10.84
C GLN A 438 -6.80 -21.60 -9.64
N GLY A 439 -7.87 -20.98 -9.12
CA GLY A 439 -8.59 -21.46 -7.93
C GLY A 439 -7.75 -21.41 -6.66
N LEU A 440 -6.66 -20.63 -6.69
CA LEU A 440 -5.64 -20.58 -5.63
C LEU A 440 -5.18 -19.13 -5.45
N ALA A 441 -5.38 -18.60 -4.24
CA ALA A 441 -4.79 -17.34 -3.81
C ALA A 441 -3.27 -17.52 -3.61
N ALA A 442 -2.51 -17.31 -4.68
CA ALA A 442 -1.05 -17.38 -4.73
C ALA A 442 -0.59 -16.65 -6.01
N PRO A 443 0.71 -16.36 -6.17
CA PRO A 443 1.22 -15.87 -7.44
C PRO A 443 0.77 -16.76 -8.62
N ILE A 444 0.53 -16.15 -9.77
CA ILE A 444 0.08 -16.86 -10.98
C ILE A 444 1.13 -17.90 -11.39
N GLY A 445 0.70 -19.13 -11.59
CA GLY A 445 1.58 -20.25 -11.91
C GLY A 445 2.11 -21.02 -10.70
N ALA A 446 1.88 -20.53 -9.47
CA ALA A 446 2.28 -21.21 -8.24
C ALA A 446 1.74 -22.64 -8.19
N ASN A 447 2.53 -23.55 -7.62
CA ASN A 447 2.20 -24.98 -7.49
C ASN A 447 1.91 -25.68 -8.84
N GLY A 448 2.61 -25.27 -9.91
CA GLY A 448 2.46 -25.89 -11.24
C GLY A 448 1.12 -25.56 -11.89
N ASN A 449 0.62 -24.34 -11.67
CA ASN A 449 -0.57 -23.83 -12.34
C ASN A 449 -0.20 -23.06 -13.62
N CYS A 450 0.79 -23.55 -14.38
CA CYS A 450 1.22 -22.92 -15.63
C CYS A 450 0.10 -22.91 -16.69
N THR A 451 -0.88 -23.81 -16.56
CA THR A 451 -2.05 -23.91 -17.44
C THR A 451 -2.99 -22.69 -17.42
N VAL A 452 -2.71 -21.70 -16.56
CA VAL A 452 -3.35 -20.37 -16.64
C VAL A 452 -3.09 -19.74 -18.00
N CYS A 453 -1.83 -19.73 -18.44
CA CYS A 453 -1.42 -19.17 -19.73
C CYS A 453 -1.16 -20.28 -20.77
N HIS A 454 -0.56 -21.39 -20.36
CA HIS A 454 -0.22 -22.48 -21.26
C HIS A 454 -1.40 -23.42 -21.51
N LEU A 455 -1.51 -24.02 -22.70
CA LEU A 455 -2.53 -25.05 -22.96
C LEU A 455 -2.10 -26.41 -22.38
N THR A 456 -0.80 -26.64 -22.25
CA THR A 456 -0.22 -27.82 -21.60
C THR A 456 0.84 -27.42 -20.57
N GLU A 457 1.09 -28.30 -19.59
CA GLU A 457 2.12 -28.02 -18.58
C GLU A 457 3.51 -27.99 -19.25
N PRO A 458 4.28 -26.89 -19.14
CA PRO A 458 5.58 -26.79 -19.77
C PRO A 458 6.59 -27.73 -19.09
N LYS A 459 7.47 -28.32 -19.91
CA LYS A 459 8.57 -29.17 -19.42
C LYS A 459 9.59 -28.36 -18.62
N ASP A 460 9.98 -27.20 -19.15
CA ASP A 460 10.84 -26.26 -18.45
C ASP A 460 9.98 -25.27 -17.66
N LYS A 461 10.08 -25.35 -16.33
CA LYS A 461 9.36 -24.46 -15.44
C LYS A 461 10.13 -23.18 -15.12
N ASN A 462 11.40 -23.07 -15.50
CA ASN A 462 12.28 -21.97 -15.10
C ASN A 462 12.41 -20.86 -16.16
N TYR A 463 11.66 -20.92 -17.26
CA TYR A 463 11.75 -19.95 -18.35
C TYR A 463 11.50 -18.50 -17.92
N HIS A 464 10.49 -18.26 -17.09
CA HIS A 464 10.18 -16.93 -16.55
C HIS A 464 11.25 -16.48 -15.54
N HIS A 465 11.58 -17.35 -14.59
CA HIS A 465 12.76 -17.27 -13.74
C HIS A 465 12.99 -18.60 -13.01
N PRO A 466 14.19 -18.85 -12.44
CA PRO A 466 14.45 -20.02 -11.60
C PRO A 466 13.45 -20.18 -10.44
N ASN A 467 13.28 -21.40 -9.95
CA ASN A 467 12.48 -21.78 -8.76
C ASN A 467 10.95 -21.68 -8.90
N MET A 468 10.42 -21.38 -10.08
CA MET A 468 8.97 -21.39 -10.36
C MET A 468 8.30 -22.76 -10.12
N GLY A 469 9.05 -23.86 -10.24
CA GLY A 469 8.55 -25.21 -9.96
C GLY A 469 8.46 -25.56 -8.47
N GLN A 470 8.97 -24.70 -7.57
CA GLN A 470 8.90 -24.96 -6.13
C GLN A 470 7.47 -24.84 -5.62
N ALA A 471 7.12 -25.68 -4.63
CA ALA A 471 5.84 -25.55 -3.96
C ALA A 471 5.78 -24.20 -3.22
N PHE A 472 4.73 -23.43 -3.51
CA PHE A 472 4.38 -22.25 -2.76
C PHE A 472 3.83 -22.69 -1.40
N ILE A 473 4.51 -22.27 -0.34
CA ILE A 473 4.08 -22.52 1.03
C ILE A 473 3.19 -21.35 1.42
N ALA A 474 1.90 -21.61 1.58
CA ALA A 474 1.00 -20.61 2.14
C ALA A 474 1.49 -20.25 3.55
N PRO A 475 1.50 -18.96 3.93
CA PRO A 475 1.82 -18.60 5.29
C PRO A 475 0.88 -19.34 6.25
N PRO A 476 1.34 -19.73 7.46
CA PRO A 476 0.45 -20.23 8.49
C PRO A 476 -0.69 -19.22 8.64
N SER A 477 -1.94 -19.69 8.68
CA SER A 477 -3.11 -18.82 8.80
C SER A 477 -2.86 -17.81 9.91
N VAL A 478 -2.67 -16.54 9.53
CA VAL A 478 -2.48 -15.46 10.49
C VAL A 478 -3.80 -15.40 11.28
N PRO A 479 -3.77 -15.52 12.61
CA PRO A 479 -4.97 -15.30 13.41
C PRO A 479 -5.52 -13.92 13.04
N THR A 480 -6.80 -13.89 12.69
CA THR A 480 -7.53 -12.63 12.57
C THR A 480 -7.67 -12.05 13.98
N GLU A 481 -6.63 -11.36 14.45
CA GLU A 481 -6.72 -10.47 15.62
C GLU A 481 -7.18 -9.08 15.20
#